data_AF-A0ABD0J6S2-F1
#
_entry.id   AF-A0ABD0J6S2-F1
#
_cell.length_a   1.000
_cell.length_b   1.000
_cell.length_c   1.000
_cell.angle_alpha   90.00
_cell.angle_beta   90.00
_cell.angle_gamma   90.00
#
_symmetry.space_group_name_H-M   'P 1'
#
loop_
_entity.id
_entity.type
_entity.pdbx_description
1 polymer ?
#
loop_
_entity_poly.entity_id
_entity_poly.type
_entity_poly.pdbx_seq_one_letter_code
_entity_poly.pdbx_strand_id
1 'polypeptide(L)' 'VNTNNPAIFLVGNKQDLKSHRKVKVEQAEMESQRLGMSYFETSARTGHNVKETFKALLKEAWKQ' A
#
# COMPACT_ATOMS: atom_id res chain seq x y z
N VAL A 1 11.96 17.46 3.60
CA VAL A 1 11.31 16.49 2.71
C VAL A 1 11.89 16.69 1.32
N ASN A 2 12.69 15.74 0.85
CA ASN A 2 13.23 15.79 -0.51
C ASN A 2 12.09 15.47 -1.50
N THR A 3 11.72 16.41 -2.35
CA THR A 3 10.62 16.25 -3.32
C THR A 3 11.04 15.57 -4.62
N ASN A 4 12.35 15.35 -4.82
CA ASN A 4 12.88 14.80 -6.07
C ASN A 4 12.80 13.27 -6.12
N ASN A 5 12.43 12.61 -5.01
CA ASN A 5 12.22 11.17 -4.94
C ASN A 5 11.08 10.84 -3.95
N PRO A 6 9.82 10.89 -4.38
CA PRO A 6 8.70 10.64 -3.47
C PRO A 6 8.67 9.18 -2.98
N ALA A 7 8.29 8.96 -1.72
CA ALA A 7 7.93 7.63 -1.23
C ALA A 7 6.57 7.21 -1.83
N ILE A 8 6.54 6.13 -2.62
CA ILE A 8 5.33 5.66 -3.30
C ILE A 8 5.01 4.23 -2.86
N PHE A 9 3.80 4.02 -2.34
CA PHE A 9 3.27 2.70 -1.96
C PHE A 9 2.09 2.31 -2.85
N LEU A 10 2.04 1.04 -3.23
CA LEU A 10 0.86 0.44 -3.85
C LEU A 10 -0.12 0.00 -2.75
N VAL A 11 -1.38 0.43 -2.84
CA VAL A 11 -2.40 0.11 -1.82
C VAL A 11 -3.60 -0.59 -2.44
N GLY A 12 -3.78 -1.87 -2.10
CA GLY A 12 -4.99 -2.64 -2.40
C GLY A 12 -6.08 -2.30 -1.38
N ASN A 13 -6.93 -1.32 -1.69
CA ASN A 13 -8.02 -0.92 -0.79
C ASN A 13 -9.28 -1.80 -0.99
N LYS A 14 -10.21 -1.73 -0.03
CA LYS A 14 -11.48 -2.47 0.03
C LYS A 14 -11.31 -3.98 0.25
N GLN A 15 -10.28 -4.40 0.99
CA GLN A 15 -10.04 -5.82 1.26
C GLN A 15 -11.19 -6.52 2.00
N ASP A 16 -12.09 -5.76 2.64
CA ASP A 16 -13.30 -6.26 3.29
C ASP A 16 -14.26 -6.93 2.29
N LEU A 17 -14.22 -6.56 1.00
CA LEU A 17 -15.06 -7.12 -0.06
C LEU A 17 -14.47 -8.42 -0.64
N LYS A 18 -14.12 -9.40 0.20
CA LYS A 18 -13.45 -10.65 -0.21
C LYS A 18 -14.19 -11.40 -1.32
N SER A 19 -15.51 -11.46 -1.27
CA SER A 19 -16.35 -12.11 -2.28
C SER A 19 -16.37 -11.41 -3.64
N HIS A 20 -15.97 -10.13 -3.69
CA HIS A 20 -15.89 -9.32 -4.90
C HIS A 20 -14.43 -9.07 -5.33
N ARG A 21 -13.48 -9.85 -4.79
CA ARG A 21 -12.06 -9.72 -5.13
C ARG A 21 -11.84 -10.00 -6.62
N LYS A 22 -11.32 -8.99 -7.33
CA LYS A 22 -10.94 -9.08 -8.75
C LYS A 22 -9.43 -9.17 -8.97
N VAL A 23 -8.63 -8.74 -8.00
CA VAL A 23 -7.17 -8.77 -8.06
C VAL A 23 -6.68 -9.68 -6.95
N LYS A 24 -5.89 -10.69 -7.34
CA LYS A 24 -5.24 -11.63 -6.40
C LYS A 24 -4.13 -10.90 -5.64
N VAL A 25 -3.89 -11.32 -4.40
CA VAL A 25 -2.86 -10.70 -3.55
C VAL A 25 -1.49 -10.86 -4.20
N GLU A 26 -1.20 -12.06 -4.70
CA GLU A 26 0.07 -12.40 -5.34
C GLU A 26 0.32 -11.56 -6.60
N GLN A 27 -0.73 -11.25 -7.36
CA GLN A 27 -0.63 -10.39 -8.54
C GLN A 27 -0.23 -8.96 -8.16
N ALA A 28 -0.81 -8.42 -7.09
CA ALA A 28 -0.50 -7.08 -6.61
C ALA A 28 0.91 -7.00 -6.00
N GLU A 29 1.34 -8.04 -5.27
CA GLU A 29 2.71 -8.15 -4.74
C GLU A 29 3.76 -8.25 -5.84
N MET A 30 3.53 -9.07 -6.87
CA MET A 30 4.43 -9.14 -8.03
C MET A 30 4.55 -7.78 -8.72
N GLU A 31 3.42 -7.08 -8.89
CA GLU A 31 3.41 -5.78 -9.54
C GLU A 31 4.11 -4.71 -8.70
N SER A 32 3.94 -4.70 -7.37
CA SER A 32 4.65 -3.78 -6.50
C SER A 32 6.16 -4.02 -6.52
N GLN A 33 6.59 -5.29 -6.52
CA GLN A 33 8.01 -5.64 -6.67
C GLN A 33 8.58 -5.16 -8.01
N ARG A 34 7.84 -5.37 -9.11
CA ARG A 34 8.23 -4.91 -10.45
C ARG A 34 8.38 -3.39 -10.52
N LEU A 35 7.53 -2.66 -9.80
CA LEU A 35 7.55 -1.20 -9.73
C LEU A 35 8.51 -0.64 -8.67
N GLY A 36 9.14 -1.49 -7.85
CA GLY A 36 9.99 -1.06 -6.73
C GLY A 36 9.21 -0.38 -5.60
N MET A 37 7.93 -0.70 -5.44
CA MET A 37 7.03 -0.12 -4.44
C MET A 37 6.73 -1.12 -3.32
N SER A 38 6.49 -0.61 -2.11
CA SER A 38 5.90 -1.42 -1.04
C SER A 38 4.41 -1.62 -1.29
N TYR A 39 3.87 -2.79 -0.93
CA TYR A 39 2.45 -3.11 -1.07
C TYR A 39 1.76 -3.28 0.28
N PHE A 40 0.53 -2.76 0.39
CA PHE A 40 -0.34 -2.94 1.55
C PHE A 40 -1.77 -3.24 1.11
N GLU A 41 -2.42 -4.22 1.73
CA GLU A 41 -3.88 -4.34 1.68
C GLU A 41 -4.51 -3.54 2.82
N THR A 42 -5.55 -2.76 2.50
CA THR A 42 -6.27 -1.92 3.48
C THR A 42 -7.78 -2.02 3.28
N SER A 43 -8.53 -1.64 4.31
CA SER A 43 -9.94 -1.30 4.18
C SER A 43 -10.19 0.05 4.83
N ALA A 44 -10.44 1.06 4.00
CA ALA A 44 -10.90 2.36 4.48
C ALA A 44 -12.24 2.27 5.24
N ARG A 45 -13.07 1.26 4.94
CA ARG A 45 -14.36 1.04 5.60
C ARG A 45 -14.21 0.56 7.03
N THR A 46 -13.33 -0.41 7.28
CA THR A 46 -13.14 -1.01 8.61
C THR A 46 -12.00 -0.36 9.39
N GLY A 47 -11.18 0.46 8.73
CA GLY A 47 -9.95 1.01 9.29
C GLY A 47 -8.76 0.04 9.27
N HIS A 48 -8.95 -1.18 8.76
CA HIS A 48 -7.88 -2.18 8.71
C HIS A 48 -6.67 -1.70 7.90
N ASN A 49 -5.49 -1.77 8.53
CA ASN A 49 -4.17 -1.37 8.00
C ASN A 49 -4.04 0.09 7.55
N VAL A 50 -5.06 0.95 7.73
CA VAL A 50 -4.99 2.34 7.28
C VAL A 50 -3.91 3.08 8.07
N LYS A 51 -3.94 3.00 9.40
CA LYS A 51 -3.01 3.71 10.27
C LYS A 51 -1.57 3.22 10.09
N GLU A 52 -1.40 1.91 9.93
CA GLU A 52 -0.12 1.24 9.74
C GLU A 52 0.52 1.64 8.41
N THR A 53 -0.28 1.68 7.33
CA THR A 53 0.18 2.10 6.00
C THR A 53 0.69 3.54 6.02
N PHE A 54 -0.06 4.47 6.61
CA PHE A 54 0.38 5.87 6.71
C PHE A 54 1.61 6.03 7.60
N LYS A 55 1.70 5.32 8.73
CA LYS A 55 2.91 5.33 9.58
C LYS A 55 4.15 4.82 8.82
N ALA A 56 4.00 3.76 8.03
CA ALA A 56 5.08 3.21 7.23
C ALA A 56 5.52 4.19 6.12
N LEU A 57 4.55 4.81 5.43
CA LEU A 57 4.82 5.82 4.39
C LEU A 57 5.60 7.00 4.96
N LEU A 58 5.12 7.51 6.09
CA LEU A 58 5.75 8.59 6.82
C LEU A 58 7.19 8.23 7.23
N LYS A 59 7.40 7.04 7.81
CA LYS A 59 8.74 6.56 8.16
C LYS A 59 9.66 6.50 6.96
N GLU A 60 9.16 6.09 5.79
CA GLU A 60 9.95 6.03 4.56
C GLU A 60 10.28 7.42 4.02
N ALA A 61 9.31 8.33 4.02
CA ALA A 61 9.50 9.71 3.60
C ALA A 61 10.48 10.48 4.50
N TRP A 62 10.62 10.10 5.77
CA TRP A 62 11.56 10.72 6.72
C TRP A 62 12.99 10.17 6.67
N LYS A 63 13.22 9.01 6.04
CA LYS A 63 14.58 8.49 5.83
C LYS A 63 15.32 9.19 4.69
N GLN A 64 14.58 9.93 3.86
CA GLN A 64 15.08 10.64 2.68
C GLN A 64 15.36 12.11 2.98
#